data_AF-A0A3B8U957-F1
#
_entry.id   AF-A0A3B8U957-F1
#
_cell.length_a   1.000
_cell.length_b   1.000
_cell.length_c   1.000
_cell.angle_alpha   90.00
_cell.angle_beta   90.00
_cell.angle_gamma   90.00
#
_symmetry.space_group_name_H-M   'P 1'
#
loop_
_entity.id
_entity.type
_entity.pdbx_description
1 polymer ?
#
loop_
_entity_poly.entity_id
_entity_poly.type
_entity_poly.pdbx_seq_one_letter_code
_entity_poly.pdbx_strand_id
1 'polypeptide(L)'
;MSYVKKYLQRVPKEDQTAAVIAYLASIDAVKEAFPAIGESIVQELKDQRTHIKLIASENFSSLPVQLAMGNLLTDKYSEGYPGHRFYAGCENVDAVESLAVEWAKKVFGADHAYVQPHSGADANLVAFWAIIVQRVQSREVEALGKKSVDELTSEEYEKVRKILLSQKMMGLALGSGGHLTHGFRHNISAKMMQSVSYEVDPETGLIDYQALRQQVLREKPLILVAGYSAYPRLIDFAKMREIADEVGAVLLVDMAHFAGLVAGRVMTGVYDPIPHAHVVTTTTHKTLRGPRGGMVLCKEEFKEAVNKGCPLVLGGPLPHVMAAKALAFKEAASPEFSRYAHQIVDNARAFAGELMKKGVSILTGGT
;
A
#
# COMPACT_ATOMS: atom_id res chain seq x y z
N MET A 1 -27.16 -16.63 25.13
CA MET A 1 -27.00 -17.83 24.27
C MET A 1 -25.95 -17.53 23.23
N SER A 2 -24.92 -18.39 23.14
CA SER A 2 -23.74 -18.20 22.27
C SER A 2 -24.14 -18.08 20.79
N TYR A 3 -23.39 -17.27 20.04
CA TYR A 3 -23.59 -17.05 18.60
C TYR A 3 -23.34 -18.32 17.79
N VAL A 4 -22.27 -19.08 18.09
CA VAL A 4 -22.00 -20.34 17.38
C VAL A 4 -23.13 -21.34 17.60
N LYS A 5 -23.66 -21.46 18.83
CA LYS A 5 -24.79 -22.36 19.12
C LYS A 5 -26.05 -21.96 18.34
N LYS A 6 -26.35 -20.66 18.25
CA LYS A 6 -27.49 -20.17 17.45
C LYS A 6 -27.31 -20.47 15.96
N TYR A 7 -26.10 -20.33 15.42
CA TYR A 7 -25.79 -20.62 14.02
C TYR A 7 -26.00 -22.10 13.70
N LEU A 8 -25.40 -23.00 14.50
CA LEU A 8 -25.49 -24.45 14.30
C LEU A 8 -26.93 -24.99 14.42
N GLN A 9 -27.80 -24.32 15.18
CA GLN A 9 -29.22 -24.68 15.30
C GLN A 9 -30.08 -24.18 14.13
N ARG A 10 -29.72 -23.03 13.53
CA ARG A 10 -30.54 -22.35 12.51
C ARG A 10 -30.14 -22.67 11.08
N VAL A 11 -28.86 -22.99 10.87
CA VAL A 11 -28.31 -23.19 9.53
C VAL A 11 -28.18 -24.69 9.25
N PRO A 12 -28.72 -25.20 8.13
CA PRO A 12 -28.56 -26.60 7.73
C PRO A 12 -27.10 -27.04 7.71
N LYS A 13 -26.81 -28.32 7.99
CA LYS A 13 -25.43 -28.81 8.14
C LYS A 13 -24.61 -28.64 6.86
N GLU A 14 -25.25 -28.77 5.71
CA GLU A 14 -24.68 -28.58 4.37
C GLU A 14 -24.26 -27.13 4.08
N ASP A 15 -24.87 -26.15 4.76
CA ASP A 15 -24.57 -24.73 4.63
C ASP A 15 -23.64 -24.21 5.74
N GLN A 16 -23.28 -25.09 6.69
CA GLN A 16 -22.36 -24.75 7.78
C GLN A 16 -20.92 -24.73 7.27
N THR A 17 -20.28 -23.56 7.33
CA THR A 17 -18.88 -23.42 6.92
C THR A 17 -17.95 -23.26 8.12
N ALA A 18 -16.76 -23.87 8.04
CA ALA A 18 -15.73 -23.74 9.09
C ALA A 18 -15.36 -22.27 9.34
N ALA A 19 -15.34 -21.43 8.31
CA ALA A 19 -15.02 -20.01 8.43
C ALA A 19 -16.05 -19.24 9.28
N VAL A 20 -17.35 -19.46 9.05
CA VAL A 20 -18.40 -18.80 9.84
C VAL A 20 -18.42 -19.32 11.27
N ILE A 21 -18.25 -20.64 11.46
CA ILE A 21 -18.17 -21.24 12.79
C ILE A 21 -17.00 -20.64 13.58
N ALA A 22 -15.81 -20.56 12.97
CA ALA A 22 -14.62 -19.99 13.60
C ALA A 22 -14.82 -18.52 13.96
N TYR A 23 -15.37 -17.71 13.06
CA TYR A 23 -15.65 -16.29 13.29
C TYR A 23 -16.63 -16.06 14.44
N LEU A 24 -17.72 -16.83 14.50
CA LEU A 24 -18.70 -16.70 15.58
C LEU A 24 -18.16 -17.21 16.91
N ALA A 25 -17.39 -18.31 16.89
CA ALA A 25 -16.74 -18.84 18.08
C ALA A 25 -15.71 -17.86 18.65
N SER A 26 -14.93 -17.16 17.80
CA SER A 26 -14.00 -16.13 18.27
C SER A 26 -14.72 -14.96 18.93
N ILE A 27 -15.87 -14.54 18.40
CA ILE A 27 -16.68 -13.49 19.02
C ILE A 27 -17.26 -13.96 20.35
N ASP A 28 -17.76 -15.20 20.43
CA ASP A 28 -18.23 -15.78 21.69
C ASP A 28 -17.13 -15.76 22.76
N ALA A 29 -15.90 -16.16 22.41
CA ALA A 29 -14.75 -16.16 23.32
C ALA A 29 -14.37 -14.74 23.78
N VAL A 30 -14.31 -13.77 22.86
CA VAL A 30 -14.04 -12.36 23.20
C VAL A 30 -15.15 -11.80 24.09
N LYS A 31 -16.41 -12.13 23.82
CA LYS A 31 -17.55 -11.69 24.63
C LYS A 31 -17.52 -12.30 26.03
N GLU A 32 -17.10 -13.55 26.17
CA GLU A 32 -16.95 -14.22 27.46
C GLU A 32 -15.87 -13.53 28.31
N ALA A 33 -14.72 -13.20 27.70
CA ALA A 33 -13.64 -12.50 28.38
C ALA A 33 -13.97 -11.03 28.68
N PHE A 34 -14.59 -10.31 27.72
CA PHE A 34 -14.97 -8.91 27.86
C PHE A 34 -16.26 -8.60 27.07
N PRO A 35 -17.43 -8.63 27.75
CA PRO A 35 -18.73 -8.49 27.11
C PRO A 35 -18.90 -7.23 26.26
N ALA A 36 -18.46 -6.07 26.74
CA ALA A 36 -18.63 -4.80 26.03
C ALA A 36 -17.88 -4.76 24.69
N ILE A 37 -16.69 -5.36 24.62
CA ILE A 37 -15.91 -5.45 23.37
C ILE A 37 -16.60 -6.40 22.39
N GLY A 38 -17.01 -7.59 22.86
CA GLY A 38 -17.75 -8.53 22.03
C GLY A 38 -19.06 -7.95 21.47
N GLU A 39 -19.76 -7.15 22.28
CA GLU A 39 -20.98 -6.44 21.84
C GLU A 39 -20.69 -5.36 20.81
N SER A 40 -19.61 -4.61 20.98
CA SER A 40 -19.19 -3.58 20.02
C SER A 40 -18.82 -4.19 18.65
N ILE A 41 -18.12 -5.34 18.64
CA ILE A 41 -17.79 -6.07 17.41
C ILE A 41 -19.06 -6.52 16.67
N VAL A 42 -20.04 -7.06 17.39
CA VAL A 42 -21.31 -7.52 16.79
C VAL A 42 -22.14 -6.35 16.29
N GLN A 43 -22.13 -5.23 17.01
CA GLN A 43 -22.83 -4.02 16.61
C GLN A 43 -22.25 -3.45 15.30
N GLU A 44 -20.93 -3.42 15.14
CA GLU A 44 -20.29 -2.99 13.88
C GLU A 44 -20.73 -3.86 12.69
N LEU A 45 -20.82 -5.19 12.84
CA LEU A 45 -21.33 -6.06 11.77
C LEU A 45 -22.77 -5.69 11.37
N LYS A 46 -23.62 -5.36 12.35
CA LYS A 46 -24.99 -4.91 12.09
C LYS A 46 -24.98 -3.58 11.34
N ASP A 47 -24.17 -2.62 11.79
CA ASP A 47 -24.10 -1.28 11.19
C ASP A 47 -23.58 -1.33 9.75
N GLN A 48 -22.55 -2.15 9.47
CA GLN A 48 -22.07 -2.36 8.11
C GLN A 48 -23.12 -2.98 7.17
N ARG A 49 -24.04 -3.79 7.70
CA ARG A 49 -25.12 -4.42 6.90
C ARG A 49 -26.35 -3.54 6.72
N THR A 50 -26.54 -2.51 7.55
CA THR A 50 -27.71 -1.63 7.49
C THR A 50 -27.46 -0.32 6.71
N HIS A 51 -26.22 -0.04 6.31
CA HIS A 51 -25.84 1.18 5.59
C HIS A 51 -25.25 0.89 4.21
N ILE A 52 -25.43 1.84 3.29
CA ILE A 52 -24.72 1.82 2.00
C ILE A 52 -23.35 2.46 2.21
N LYS A 53 -22.28 1.67 2.07
CA LYS A 53 -20.91 2.17 2.18
C LYS A 53 -20.42 2.77 0.86
N LEU A 54 -20.14 4.07 0.88
CA LEU A 54 -19.65 4.84 -0.28
C LEU A 54 -18.26 5.49 -0.04
N ILE A 55 -17.60 5.17 1.08
CA ILE A 55 -16.23 5.62 1.33
C ILE A 55 -15.27 4.84 0.41
N ALA A 56 -14.65 5.52 -0.55
CA ALA A 56 -13.84 4.90 -1.60
C ALA A 56 -12.62 4.08 -1.13
N SER A 57 -12.17 4.31 0.11
CA SER A 57 -11.03 3.61 0.72
C SER A 57 -11.43 2.41 1.59
N GLU A 58 -12.73 2.14 1.77
CA GLU A 58 -13.22 1.00 2.54
C GLU A 58 -13.58 -0.19 1.64
N ASN A 59 -13.47 -1.39 2.21
CA ASN A 59 -13.87 -2.63 1.55
C ASN A 59 -14.12 -3.74 2.59
N PHE A 60 -14.62 -4.89 2.16
CA PHE A 60 -14.86 -6.06 3.00
C PHE A 60 -13.89 -7.18 2.61
N SER A 61 -12.92 -7.49 3.47
CA SER A 61 -12.04 -8.64 3.27
C SER A 61 -12.77 -9.96 3.51
N SER A 62 -12.27 -11.04 2.89
CA SER A 62 -12.84 -12.37 3.06
C SER A 62 -12.70 -12.86 4.52
N LEU A 63 -13.57 -13.79 4.94
CA LEU A 63 -13.45 -14.40 6.27
C LEU A 63 -12.10 -15.09 6.49
N PRO A 64 -11.52 -15.86 5.53
CA PRO A 64 -10.18 -16.40 5.68
C PRO A 64 -9.11 -15.33 5.97
N VAL A 65 -9.15 -14.18 5.28
CA VAL A 65 -8.24 -13.06 5.53
C VAL A 65 -8.41 -12.52 6.95
N GLN A 66 -9.64 -12.37 7.42
CA GLN A 66 -9.91 -11.91 8.79
C GLN A 66 -9.44 -12.93 9.85
N LEU A 67 -9.70 -14.22 9.63
CA LEU A 67 -9.33 -15.28 10.57
C LEU A 67 -7.81 -15.47 10.67
N ALA A 68 -7.05 -15.20 9.60
CA ALA A 68 -5.59 -15.23 9.62
C ALA A 68 -4.95 -14.15 10.51
N MET A 69 -5.71 -13.17 10.99
CA MET A 69 -5.21 -12.12 11.90
C MET A 69 -5.07 -12.61 13.35
N GLY A 70 -5.94 -13.51 13.80
CA GLY A 70 -6.01 -13.93 15.21
C GLY A 70 -5.43 -15.32 15.46
N ASN A 71 -4.10 -15.43 15.57
CA ASN A 71 -3.41 -16.69 15.87
C ASN A 71 -2.02 -16.44 16.52
N LEU A 72 -1.31 -17.53 16.87
CA LEU A 72 -0.02 -17.52 17.58
C LEU A 72 1.10 -16.70 16.90
N LEU A 73 0.98 -16.40 15.61
CA LEU A 73 1.92 -15.51 14.94
C LEU A 73 1.91 -14.09 15.52
N THR A 74 0.90 -13.71 16.32
CA THR A 74 0.91 -12.43 17.06
C THR A 74 1.99 -12.36 18.13
N ASP A 75 2.48 -13.50 18.64
CA ASP A 75 3.47 -13.57 19.71
C ASP A 75 4.91 -13.67 19.18
N LYS A 76 5.09 -13.76 17.84
CA LYS A 76 6.39 -14.04 17.24
C LYS A 76 7.13 -12.79 16.80
N TYR A 77 8.25 -12.52 17.46
CA TYR A 77 9.21 -11.49 17.07
C TYR A 77 10.15 -12.01 15.97
N SER A 78 10.36 -11.24 14.90
CA SER A 78 11.00 -11.71 13.65
C SER A 78 11.69 -10.62 12.83
N GLU A 79 12.39 -9.67 13.49
CA GLU A 79 13.12 -8.60 12.79
C GLU A 79 14.11 -9.13 11.74
N GLY A 80 14.29 -8.35 10.69
CA GLY A 80 15.00 -8.73 9.47
C GLY A 80 14.04 -9.20 8.39
N TYR A 81 14.52 -10.01 7.45
CA TYR A 81 13.75 -10.57 6.34
C TYR A 81 14.11 -12.05 6.14
N PRO A 82 13.39 -12.81 5.29
CA PRO A 82 13.59 -14.26 5.17
C PRO A 82 15.05 -14.64 4.92
N GLY A 83 15.58 -15.58 5.72
CA GLY A 83 16.99 -16.00 5.69
C GLY A 83 17.99 -15.04 6.36
N HIS A 84 17.57 -13.85 6.74
CA HIS A 84 18.41 -12.79 7.34
C HIS A 84 17.72 -12.18 8.56
N ARG A 85 17.35 -13.03 9.53
CA ARG A 85 16.68 -12.64 10.77
C ARG A 85 17.68 -12.31 11.88
N PHE A 86 17.34 -11.34 12.72
CA PHE A 86 18.10 -11.05 13.95
C PHE A 86 17.81 -12.04 15.08
N TYR A 87 16.71 -12.79 14.99
CA TYR A 87 16.25 -13.73 16.00
C TYR A 87 16.09 -15.15 15.44
N ALA A 88 16.33 -16.15 16.28
CA ALA A 88 16.17 -17.57 15.94
C ALA A 88 14.70 -18.03 15.90
N GLY A 89 14.45 -19.20 15.31
CA GLY A 89 13.14 -19.86 15.30
C GLY A 89 12.11 -19.16 14.42
N CYS A 90 12.54 -18.58 13.29
CA CYS A 90 11.70 -17.79 12.38
C CYS A 90 11.30 -18.56 11.12
N GLU A 91 11.54 -19.87 11.04
CA GLU A 91 11.36 -20.68 9.83
C GLU A 91 9.91 -20.62 9.31
N ASN A 92 8.93 -20.68 10.21
CA ASN A 92 7.51 -20.55 9.85
C ASN A 92 7.14 -19.12 9.42
N VAL A 93 7.78 -18.10 9.99
CA VAL A 93 7.58 -16.70 9.58
C VAL A 93 8.18 -16.48 8.20
N ASP A 94 9.37 -17.03 7.94
CA ASP A 94 10.04 -16.98 6.65
C ASP A 94 9.22 -17.65 5.56
N ALA A 95 8.61 -18.81 5.85
CA ALA A 95 7.71 -19.48 4.93
C ALA A 95 6.47 -18.63 4.60
N VAL A 96 5.83 -18.03 5.62
CA VAL A 96 4.67 -17.16 5.44
C VAL A 96 5.02 -15.90 4.64
N GLU A 97 6.11 -15.23 4.99
CA GLU A 97 6.56 -14.01 4.30
C GLU A 97 6.96 -14.31 2.86
N SER A 98 7.69 -15.40 2.61
CA SER A 98 8.09 -15.81 1.26
C SER A 98 6.87 -16.11 0.39
N LEU A 99 5.86 -16.82 0.90
CA LEU A 99 4.61 -17.07 0.17
C LEU A 99 3.86 -15.77 -0.14
N ALA A 100 3.82 -14.82 0.80
CA ALA A 100 3.20 -13.52 0.57
C ALA A 100 3.94 -12.74 -0.54
N VAL A 101 5.26 -12.75 -0.53
CA VAL A 101 6.11 -12.14 -1.58
C VAL A 101 5.87 -12.79 -2.94
N GLU A 102 5.86 -14.12 -3.00
CA GLU A 102 5.61 -14.87 -4.25
C GLU A 102 4.25 -14.55 -4.85
N TRP A 103 3.18 -14.55 -4.05
CA TRP A 103 1.85 -14.20 -4.53
C TRP A 103 1.73 -12.74 -4.93
N ALA A 104 2.36 -11.81 -4.20
CA ALA A 104 2.40 -10.40 -4.61
C ALA A 104 3.09 -10.25 -5.97
N LYS A 105 4.26 -10.87 -6.16
CA LYS A 105 4.95 -10.88 -7.46
C LYS A 105 4.10 -11.51 -8.56
N LYS A 106 3.39 -12.60 -8.28
CA LYS A 106 2.51 -13.25 -9.26
C LYS A 106 1.32 -12.38 -9.67
N VAL A 107 0.72 -11.64 -8.74
CA VAL A 107 -0.40 -10.74 -9.02
C VAL A 107 0.06 -9.55 -9.87
N PHE A 108 1.14 -8.89 -9.47
CA PHE A 108 1.54 -7.62 -10.07
C PHE A 108 2.55 -7.75 -11.20
N GLY A 109 3.34 -8.83 -11.25
CA GLY A 109 4.44 -8.99 -12.20
C GLY A 109 5.67 -8.13 -11.86
N ALA A 110 5.89 -7.86 -10.57
CA ALA A 110 7.04 -7.08 -10.09
C ALA A 110 8.30 -7.96 -9.91
N ASP A 111 9.48 -7.35 -10.07
CA ASP A 111 10.77 -8.03 -9.88
C ASP A 111 10.94 -8.48 -8.41
N HIS A 112 10.60 -7.59 -7.47
CA HIS A 112 10.64 -7.86 -6.03
C HIS A 112 9.43 -7.27 -5.29
N ALA A 113 9.09 -7.88 -4.15
CA ALA A 113 8.05 -7.42 -3.25
C ALA A 113 8.51 -7.50 -1.79
N TYR A 114 8.10 -6.52 -0.99
CA TYR A 114 8.34 -6.43 0.45
C TYR A 114 7.03 -6.15 1.17
N VAL A 115 6.62 -7.11 2.00
CA VAL A 115 5.24 -7.24 2.51
C VAL A 115 5.13 -6.95 4.01
N GLN A 116 6.20 -6.48 4.64
CA GLN A 116 6.22 -6.16 6.07
C GLN A 116 5.52 -4.86 6.49
N PRO A 117 5.36 -3.79 5.65
CA PRO A 117 4.75 -2.54 6.13
C PRO A 117 3.38 -2.73 6.78
N HIS A 118 3.16 -2.14 7.96
CA HIS A 118 1.91 -2.28 8.73
C HIS A 118 0.78 -1.41 8.17
N SER A 119 1.12 -0.42 7.36
CA SER A 119 0.20 0.49 6.69
C SER A 119 0.77 1.01 5.37
N GLY A 120 -0.04 1.78 4.62
CA GLY A 120 0.45 2.49 3.43
C GLY A 120 1.42 3.61 3.75
N ALA A 121 1.28 4.25 4.92
CA ALA A 121 2.24 5.29 5.35
C ALA A 121 3.62 4.68 5.62
N ASP A 122 3.66 3.51 6.25
CA ASP A 122 4.87 2.74 6.47
C ASP A 122 5.51 2.33 5.14
N ALA A 123 4.70 1.88 4.18
CA ALA A 123 5.19 1.51 2.85
C ALA A 123 5.84 2.68 2.12
N ASN A 124 5.22 3.88 2.19
CA ASN A 124 5.81 5.09 1.60
C ASN A 124 7.10 5.48 2.33
N LEU A 125 7.15 5.41 3.66
CA LEU A 125 8.37 5.70 4.40
C LEU A 125 9.51 4.73 4.07
N VAL A 126 9.23 3.42 4.02
CA VAL A 126 10.20 2.41 3.61
C VAL A 126 10.70 2.71 2.19
N ALA A 127 9.81 3.02 1.26
CA ALA A 127 10.20 3.32 -0.12
C ALA A 127 11.05 4.60 -0.21
N PHE A 128 10.66 5.69 0.46
CA PHE A 128 11.42 6.93 0.49
C PHE A 128 12.85 6.70 1.01
N TRP A 129 12.98 6.01 2.15
CA TRP A 129 14.29 5.72 2.72
C TRP A 129 15.09 4.71 1.91
N ALA A 130 14.46 3.70 1.31
CA ALA A 130 15.14 2.78 0.40
C ALA A 130 15.71 3.52 -0.82
N ILE A 131 14.96 4.50 -1.38
CA ILE A 131 15.42 5.34 -2.47
C ILE A 131 16.59 6.23 -2.03
N ILE A 132 16.46 6.91 -0.88
CA ILE A 132 17.53 7.76 -0.33
C ILE A 132 18.80 6.94 -0.07
N VAL A 133 18.67 5.75 0.53
CA VAL A 133 19.81 4.87 0.77
C VAL A 133 20.46 4.46 -0.54
N GLN A 134 19.67 3.95 -1.49
CA GLN A 134 20.17 3.42 -2.76
C GLN A 134 20.80 4.50 -3.65
N ARG A 135 20.17 5.67 -3.77
CA ARG A 135 20.56 6.72 -4.72
C ARG A 135 21.47 7.79 -4.15
N VAL A 136 21.51 7.96 -2.83
CA VAL A 136 22.27 9.02 -2.16
C VAL A 136 23.27 8.43 -1.20
N GLN A 137 22.83 7.76 -0.12
CA GLN A 137 23.73 7.28 0.94
C GLN A 137 24.84 6.39 0.39
N SER A 138 24.51 5.38 -0.41
CA SER A 138 25.50 4.46 -0.96
C SER A 138 26.55 5.17 -1.81
N ARG A 139 26.15 6.20 -2.59
CA ARG A 139 27.06 6.98 -3.43
C ARG A 139 27.97 7.87 -2.61
N GLU A 140 27.45 8.53 -1.58
CA GLU A 140 28.25 9.38 -0.69
C GLU A 140 29.25 8.55 0.13
N VAL A 141 28.85 7.35 0.58
CA VAL A 141 29.74 6.40 1.27
C VAL A 141 30.86 5.93 0.33
N GLU A 142 30.51 5.57 -0.91
CA GLU A 142 31.48 5.14 -1.92
C GLU A 142 32.44 6.27 -2.32
N ALA A 143 31.95 7.52 -2.42
CA ALA A 143 32.78 8.70 -2.71
C ALA A 143 33.83 8.98 -1.63
N LEU A 144 33.60 8.51 -0.40
CA LEU A 144 34.56 8.54 0.72
C LEU A 144 35.51 7.33 0.72
N GLY A 145 35.43 6.44 -0.27
CA GLY A 145 36.23 5.23 -0.38
C GLY A 145 35.86 4.15 0.64
N LYS A 146 34.62 4.17 1.15
CA LYS A 146 34.11 3.25 2.17
C LYS A 146 33.05 2.30 1.60
N LYS A 147 32.83 1.17 2.27
CA LYS A 147 31.85 0.14 1.83
C LYS A 147 30.52 0.21 2.57
N SER A 148 30.52 0.67 3.82
CA SER A 148 29.30 0.83 4.62
C SER A 148 29.37 2.06 5.50
N VAL A 149 28.22 2.45 6.04
CA VAL A 149 28.12 3.54 7.02
C VAL A 149 28.87 3.25 8.32
N ASP A 150 29.15 1.98 8.61
CA ASP A 150 29.86 1.56 9.82
C ASP A 150 31.37 1.92 9.75
N GLU A 151 31.89 2.14 8.54
CA GLU A 151 33.28 2.53 8.31
C GLU A 151 33.49 4.06 8.35
N LEU A 152 32.41 4.83 8.48
CA LEU A 152 32.45 6.29 8.55
C LEU A 152 32.85 6.75 9.97
N THR A 153 33.72 7.75 10.03
CA THR A 153 33.90 8.55 11.24
C THR A 153 32.62 9.32 11.58
N SER A 154 32.48 9.78 12.82
CA SER A 154 31.30 10.56 13.23
C SER A 154 31.12 11.84 12.39
N GLU A 155 32.22 12.46 11.94
CA GLU A 155 32.17 13.66 11.10
C GLU A 155 31.71 13.32 9.67
N GLU A 156 32.22 12.24 9.08
CA GLU A 156 31.79 11.77 7.77
C GLU A 156 30.31 11.36 7.78
N TYR A 157 29.88 10.61 8.80
CA TYR A 157 28.48 10.23 8.96
C TYR A 157 27.56 11.45 9.05
N GLU A 158 27.93 12.45 9.86
CA GLU A 158 27.14 13.68 10.00
C GLU A 158 27.06 14.47 8.69
N LYS A 159 28.12 14.47 7.87
CA LYS A 159 28.10 15.06 6.51
C LYS A 159 27.11 14.31 5.61
N VAL A 160 27.21 12.98 5.54
CA VAL A 160 26.30 12.15 4.74
C VAL A 160 24.85 12.34 5.19
N ARG A 161 24.58 12.29 6.50
CA ARG A 161 23.25 12.45 7.09
C ARG A 161 22.59 13.77 6.68
N LYS A 162 23.34 14.88 6.65
CA LYS A 162 22.82 16.18 6.19
C LYS A 162 22.42 16.16 4.72
N ILE A 163 23.17 15.46 3.88
CA ILE A 163 22.84 15.29 2.45
C ILE A 163 21.56 14.46 2.30
N LEU A 164 21.36 13.42 3.10
CA LEU A 164 20.13 12.61 3.04
C LEU A 164 18.88 13.45 3.31
N LEU A 165 18.95 14.39 4.26
CA LEU A 165 17.83 15.25 4.65
C LEU A 165 17.58 16.43 3.71
N SER A 166 18.56 16.81 2.88
CA SER A 166 18.41 17.90 1.91
C SER A 166 17.73 17.46 0.61
N GLN A 167 17.42 16.17 0.48
CA GLN A 167 16.79 15.62 -0.73
C GLN A 167 15.38 16.15 -0.92
N LYS A 168 14.99 16.30 -2.18
CA LYS A 168 13.69 16.86 -2.57
C LYS A 168 12.74 15.77 -3.06
N MET A 169 11.48 15.84 -2.63
CA MET A 169 10.39 15.02 -3.18
C MET A 169 9.31 15.91 -3.79
N MET A 170 8.67 15.39 -4.82
CA MET A 170 7.56 16.05 -5.52
C MET A 170 6.36 15.13 -5.60
N GLY A 171 5.19 15.55 -5.08
CA GLY A 171 3.95 14.77 -5.14
C GLY A 171 2.72 15.61 -5.47
N LEU A 172 1.61 14.96 -5.82
CA LEU A 172 0.35 15.65 -6.09
C LEU A 172 -0.13 16.35 -4.80
N ALA A 173 -0.50 17.62 -4.91
CA ALA A 173 -0.98 18.39 -3.77
C ALA A 173 -2.24 17.77 -3.16
N LEU A 174 -2.40 17.88 -1.84
CA LEU A 174 -3.58 17.36 -1.13
C LEU A 174 -4.89 17.95 -1.69
N GLY A 175 -4.90 19.26 -2.00
CA GLY A 175 -6.05 19.95 -2.58
C GLY A 175 -6.39 19.50 -4.00
N SER A 176 -5.44 18.89 -4.71
CA SER A 176 -5.61 18.32 -6.05
C SER A 176 -5.90 16.82 -6.05
N GLY A 177 -6.14 16.23 -4.87
CA GLY A 177 -6.46 14.80 -4.72
C GLY A 177 -5.30 13.92 -4.28
N GLY A 178 -4.13 14.49 -3.98
CA GLY A 178 -2.97 13.77 -3.42
C GLY A 178 -3.24 13.14 -2.05
N HIS A 179 -2.20 12.55 -1.44
CA HIS A 179 -2.30 11.96 -0.11
C HIS A 179 -1.40 12.69 0.90
N LEU A 180 -1.72 12.56 2.19
CA LEU A 180 -0.97 13.18 3.29
C LEU A 180 0.53 12.80 3.27
N THR A 181 0.87 11.59 2.84
CA THR A 181 2.26 11.10 2.78
C THR A 181 3.00 11.54 1.52
N HIS A 182 2.38 12.30 0.62
CA HIS A 182 2.98 12.78 -0.63
C HIS A 182 3.64 14.16 -0.46
N GLY A 183 4.05 14.50 0.76
CA GLY A 183 4.69 15.79 1.06
C GLY A 183 3.78 16.84 1.71
N PHE A 184 2.64 16.44 2.30
CA PHE A 184 1.84 17.39 3.08
C PHE A 184 2.64 17.92 4.29
N ARG A 185 2.63 19.25 4.51
CA ARG A 185 3.49 19.93 5.49
C ARG A 185 3.45 19.37 6.92
N HIS A 186 2.33 18.80 7.35
CA HIS A 186 2.22 18.21 8.69
C HIS A 186 2.74 16.77 8.79
N ASN A 187 2.87 16.08 7.65
CA ASN A 187 3.35 14.70 7.60
C ASN A 187 4.89 14.65 7.68
N ILE A 188 5.42 13.55 8.20
CA ILE A 188 6.86 13.31 8.36
C ILE A 188 7.62 13.38 7.01
N SER A 189 6.99 13.01 5.89
CA SER A 189 7.60 13.10 4.55
C SER A 189 8.10 14.51 4.22
N ALA A 190 7.31 15.54 4.54
CA ALA A 190 7.70 16.94 4.33
C ALA A 190 8.67 17.50 5.38
N LYS A 191 8.91 16.75 6.47
CA LYS A 191 9.86 17.13 7.53
C LYS A 191 11.24 16.51 7.31
N MET A 192 11.29 15.31 6.73
CA MET A 192 12.52 14.58 6.46
C MET A 192 13.14 14.90 5.10
N MET A 193 12.36 15.48 4.18
CA MET A 193 12.79 15.90 2.84
C MET A 193 12.20 17.27 2.52
N GLN A 194 12.84 18.01 1.60
CA GLN A 194 12.22 19.18 1.01
C GLN A 194 11.04 18.75 0.14
N SER A 195 9.82 19.12 0.52
CA SER A 195 8.63 18.82 -0.28
C SER A 195 8.26 19.99 -1.21
N VAL A 196 8.03 19.65 -2.47
CA VAL A 196 7.34 20.49 -3.45
C VAL A 196 6.12 19.73 -3.97
N SER A 197 5.10 20.43 -4.46
CA SER A 197 3.90 19.79 -4.99
C SER A 197 3.61 20.23 -6.41
N TYR A 198 3.08 19.32 -7.22
CA TYR A 198 2.40 19.65 -8.46
C TYR A 198 0.88 19.58 -8.24
N GLU A 199 0.14 20.28 -9.08
CA GLU A 199 -1.32 20.42 -8.97
C GLU A 199 -1.98 19.99 -10.28
N VAL A 200 -3.29 19.75 -10.21
CA VAL A 200 -4.11 19.66 -11.42
C VAL A 200 -4.36 21.06 -11.96
N ASP A 201 -4.64 21.15 -13.26
CA ASP A 201 -5.14 22.37 -13.87
C ASP A 201 -6.47 22.77 -13.20
N PRO A 202 -6.61 24.02 -12.70
CA PRO A 202 -7.75 24.43 -11.88
C PRO A 202 -9.06 24.52 -12.67
N GLU A 203 -9.01 24.62 -14.00
CA GLU A 203 -10.21 24.69 -14.84
C GLU A 203 -10.74 23.29 -15.20
N THR A 204 -9.85 22.38 -15.58
CA THR A 204 -10.20 21.04 -16.05
C THR A 204 -10.18 19.98 -14.93
N GLY A 205 -9.43 20.23 -13.86
CA GLY A 205 -9.19 19.26 -12.79
C GLY A 205 -8.30 18.09 -13.21
N LEU A 206 -7.56 18.20 -14.32
CA LEU A 206 -6.67 17.18 -14.87
C LEU A 206 -5.20 17.52 -14.63
N ILE A 207 -4.34 16.50 -14.54
CA ILE A 207 -2.89 16.71 -14.52
C ILE A 207 -2.45 17.25 -15.89
N ASP A 208 -1.87 18.44 -15.91
CA ASP A 208 -1.15 18.97 -17.08
C ASP A 208 0.29 18.43 -17.08
N TYR A 209 0.55 17.45 -17.93
CA TYR A 209 1.87 16.82 -18.05
C TYR A 209 2.95 17.76 -18.59
N GLN A 210 2.60 18.78 -19.38
CA GLN A 210 3.58 19.75 -19.87
C GLN A 210 3.98 20.70 -18.74
N ALA A 211 3.02 21.23 -17.99
CA ALA A 211 3.29 22.06 -16.81
C ALA A 211 4.08 21.28 -15.75
N LEU A 212 3.69 20.03 -15.47
CA LEU A 212 4.40 19.12 -14.58
C LEU A 212 5.85 18.93 -15.03
N ARG A 213 6.09 18.63 -16.32
CA ARG A 213 7.43 18.47 -16.86
C ARG A 213 8.29 19.71 -16.64
N GLN A 214 7.76 20.91 -16.92
CA GLN A 214 8.49 22.16 -16.69
C GLN A 214 8.83 22.35 -15.21
N GLN A 215 7.92 21.99 -14.30
CA GLN A 215 8.20 22.05 -12.87
C GLN A 215 9.26 21.05 -12.44
N VAL A 216 9.22 19.81 -12.93
CA VAL A 216 10.23 18.78 -12.63
C VAL A 216 11.62 19.21 -13.10
N LEU A 217 11.75 19.79 -14.31
CA LEU A 217 13.02 20.31 -14.83
C LEU A 217 13.62 21.43 -13.97
N ARG A 218 12.77 22.31 -13.41
CA ARG A 218 13.22 23.37 -12.50
C ARG A 218 13.59 22.83 -11.12
N GLU A 219 12.74 21.99 -10.55
CA GLU A 219 12.86 21.56 -9.16
C GLU A 219 13.85 20.42 -8.95
N LYS A 220 14.04 19.56 -9.97
CA LYS A 220 14.92 18.39 -9.95
C LYS A 220 14.75 17.53 -8.68
N PRO A 221 13.54 17.02 -8.39
CA PRO A 221 13.32 16.19 -7.22
C PRO A 221 14.10 14.87 -7.32
N LEU A 222 14.54 14.33 -6.18
CA LEU A 222 15.05 12.96 -6.11
C LEU A 222 13.91 11.95 -6.35
N ILE A 223 12.72 12.25 -5.84
CA ILE A 223 11.54 11.37 -5.91
C ILE A 223 10.38 12.13 -6.54
N LEU A 224 9.86 11.62 -7.66
CA LEU A 224 8.59 12.05 -8.23
C LEU A 224 7.52 11.02 -7.85
N VAL A 225 6.53 11.45 -7.06
CA VAL A 225 5.42 10.62 -6.59
C VAL A 225 4.24 10.77 -7.54
N ALA A 226 3.77 9.65 -8.11
CA ALA A 226 2.53 9.55 -8.87
C ALA A 226 1.53 8.69 -8.10
N GLY A 227 0.38 9.24 -7.73
CA GLY A 227 -0.59 8.53 -6.90
C GLY A 227 -1.54 9.50 -6.22
N TYR A 228 -2.66 9.00 -5.72
CA TYR A 228 -3.73 9.86 -5.23
C TYR A 228 -4.65 9.15 -4.24
N SER A 229 -5.37 9.97 -3.48
CA SER A 229 -6.51 9.55 -2.67
C SER A 229 -7.84 9.88 -3.35
N ALA A 230 -7.90 11.00 -4.07
CA ALA A 230 -9.13 11.56 -4.60
C ALA A 230 -8.92 12.22 -5.97
N TYR A 231 -8.48 11.45 -6.97
CA TYR A 231 -8.35 11.87 -8.36
C TYR A 231 -9.14 10.89 -9.25
N PRO A 232 -10.20 11.33 -9.97
CA PRO A 232 -11.15 10.44 -10.64
C PRO A 232 -10.71 10.03 -12.06
N ARG A 233 -9.41 10.10 -12.35
CA ARG A 233 -8.87 9.86 -13.70
C ARG A 233 -7.63 8.98 -13.64
N LEU A 234 -7.36 8.29 -14.75
CA LEU A 234 -6.14 7.51 -14.90
C LEU A 234 -4.93 8.44 -15.04
N ILE A 235 -3.80 8.02 -14.49
CA ILE A 235 -2.50 8.66 -14.69
C ILE A 235 -1.75 7.90 -15.77
N ASP A 236 -1.28 8.59 -16.80
CA ASP A 236 -0.31 8.07 -17.75
C ASP A 236 1.06 7.89 -17.07
N PHE A 237 1.35 6.68 -16.59
CA PHE A 237 2.58 6.37 -15.87
C PHE A 237 3.80 6.30 -16.80
N ALA A 238 3.60 6.01 -18.09
CA ALA A 238 4.68 6.07 -19.07
C ALA A 238 5.17 7.51 -19.23
N LYS A 239 4.25 8.48 -19.30
CA LYS A 239 4.59 9.90 -19.35
C LYS A 239 5.21 10.40 -18.04
N MET A 240 4.70 9.97 -16.89
CA MET A 240 5.33 10.27 -15.60
C MET A 240 6.77 9.75 -15.54
N ARG A 241 7.03 8.57 -16.13
CA ARG A 241 8.35 7.97 -16.17
C ARG A 241 9.30 8.75 -17.07
N GLU A 242 8.88 9.12 -18.28
CA GLU A 242 9.63 9.99 -19.19
C GLU A 242 10.08 11.28 -18.47
N ILE A 243 9.15 11.95 -17.79
CA ILE A 243 9.41 13.20 -17.07
C ILE A 243 10.41 12.99 -15.93
N ALA A 244 10.29 11.90 -15.17
CA ALA A 244 11.20 11.59 -14.08
C ALA A 244 12.64 11.36 -14.59
N ASP A 245 12.78 10.61 -15.68
CA ASP A 245 14.08 10.25 -16.25
C ASP A 245 14.86 11.48 -16.76
N GLU A 246 14.20 12.53 -17.24
CA GLU A 246 14.85 13.77 -17.71
C GLU A 246 15.72 14.47 -16.67
N VAL A 247 15.42 14.28 -15.37
CA VAL A 247 16.22 14.83 -14.26
C VAL A 247 16.86 13.74 -13.41
N GLY A 248 16.74 12.47 -13.80
CA GLY A 248 17.23 11.32 -13.04
C GLY A 248 16.46 11.04 -11.75
N ALA A 249 15.21 11.50 -11.64
CA ALA A 249 14.35 11.25 -10.50
C ALA A 249 13.86 9.80 -10.46
N VAL A 250 13.66 9.28 -9.25
CA VAL A 250 12.97 8.00 -9.06
C VAL A 250 11.47 8.23 -9.10
N LEU A 251 10.81 7.70 -10.14
CA LEU A 251 9.36 7.57 -10.17
C LEU A 251 8.88 6.54 -9.11
N LEU A 252 8.23 7.04 -8.07
CA LEU A 252 7.48 6.27 -7.08
C LEU A 252 5.99 6.32 -7.42
N VAL A 253 5.34 5.18 -7.61
CA VAL A 253 3.88 5.14 -7.74
C VAL A 253 3.22 4.67 -6.43
N ASP A 254 2.35 5.49 -5.85
CA ASP A 254 1.47 5.06 -4.75
C ASP A 254 0.10 4.65 -5.31
N MET A 255 -0.10 3.34 -5.45
CA MET A 255 -1.33 2.77 -6.02
C MET A 255 -2.36 2.38 -4.97
N ALA A 256 -2.27 2.90 -3.74
CA ALA A 256 -3.11 2.46 -2.62
C ALA A 256 -4.61 2.39 -2.93
N HIS A 257 -5.17 3.37 -3.65
CA HIS A 257 -6.58 3.41 -4.02
C HIS A 257 -6.95 2.48 -5.18
N PHE A 258 -6.03 2.17 -6.10
CA PHE A 258 -6.32 1.46 -7.34
C PHE A 258 -5.55 0.14 -7.49
N ALA A 259 -4.87 -0.34 -6.45
CA ALA A 259 -4.13 -1.60 -6.48
C ALA A 259 -4.98 -2.82 -6.86
N GLY A 260 -6.25 -2.86 -6.46
CA GLY A 260 -7.18 -3.91 -6.89
C GLY A 260 -7.53 -3.83 -8.39
N LEU A 261 -7.53 -2.62 -8.97
CA LEU A 261 -7.77 -2.42 -10.41
C LEU A 261 -6.54 -2.85 -11.23
N VAL A 262 -5.33 -2.61 -10.73
CA VAL A 262 -4.08 -3.13 -11.33
C VAL A 262 -4.06 -4.66 -11.24
N ALA A 263 -4.30 -5.23 -10.05
CA ALA A 263 -4.36 -6.68 -9.84
C ALA A 263 -5.44 -7.35 -10.72
N GLY A 264 -6.61 -6.73 -10.84
CA GLY A 264 -7.72 -7.21 -11.65
C GLY A 264 -7.59 -6.97 -13.15
N ARG A 265 -6.46 -6.44 -13.63
CA ARG A 265 -6.17 -6.16 -15.05
C ARG A 265 -7.11 -5.15 -15.71
N VAL A 266 -7.65 -4.22 -14.93
CA VAL A 266 -8.42 -3.07 -15.43
C VAL A 266 -7.49 -1.98 -15.94
N MET A 267 -6.40 -1.71 -15.20
CA MET A 267 -5.39 -0.72 -15.58
C MET A 267 -4.29 -1.42 -16.37
N THR A 268 -4.14 -1.06 -17.65
CA THR A 268 -3.23 -1.72 -18.61
C THR A 268 -2.47 -0.68 -19.44
N GLY A 269 -1.42 -1.11 -20.16
CA GLY A 269 -0.65 -0.25 -21.06
C GLY A 269 0.07 0.88 -20.34
N VAL A 270 -0.16 2.13 -20.76
CA VAL A 270 0.41 3.33 -20.10
C VAL A 270 -0.17 3.59 -18.71
N TYR A 271 -1.30 2.95 -18.38
CA TYR A 271 -1.98 3.09 -17.08
C TYR A 271 -1.62 1.98 -16.10
N ASP A 272 -0.88 0.95 -16.50
CA ASP A 272 -0.32 -0.02 -15.57
C ASP A 272 0.96 0.56 -14.95
N PRO A 273 1.02 0.80 -13.63
CA PRO A 273 2.20 1.42 -13.02
C PRO A 273 3.41 0.48 -12.92
N ILE A 274 3.21 -0.85 -12.93
CA ILE A 274 4.27 -1.83 -12.67
C ILE A 274 5.41 -1.78 -13.70
N PRO A 275 5.16 -1.69 -15.03
CA PRO A 275 6.24 -1.60 -16.00
C PRO A 275 7.02 -0.28 -15.90
N HIS A 276 6.36 0.84 -15.56
CA HIS A 276 6.93 2.19 -15.68
C HIS A 276 7.62 2.69 -14.40
N ALA A 277 7.08 2.35 -13.23
CA ALA A 277 7.60 2.81 -11.95
C ALA A 277 8.94 2.13 -11.59
N HIS A 278 9.80 2.85 -10.87
CA HIS A 278 10.97 2.27 -10.24
C HIS A 278 10.59 1.52 -8.95
N VAL A 279 9.71 2.15 -8.18
CA VAL A 279 9.19 1.64 -6.92
C VAL A 279 7.69 1.92 -6.88
N VAL A 280 6.91 0.95 -6.42
CA VAL A 280 5.46 1.06 -6.24
C VAL A 280 5.12 0.77 -4.80
N THR A 281 4.35 1.64 -4.16
CA THR A 281 3.81 1.42 -2.83
C THR A 281 2.31 1.23 -2.91
N THR A 282 1.75 0.51 -1.93
CA THR A 282 0.31 0.39 -1.82
C THR A 282 -0.13 -0.02 -0.43
N THR A 283 -1.38 0.30 -0.10
CA THR A 283 -2.14 -0.41 0.93
C THR A 283 -2.69 -1.74 0.45
N THR A 284 -2.97 -2.66 1.38
CA THR A 284 -3.56 -3.97 1.05
C THR A 284 -5.08 -4.07 1.23
N HIS A 285 -5.73 -3.09 1.88
CA HIS A 285 -7.13 -3.19 2.34
C HIS A 285 -8.19 -2.54 1.45
N LYS A 286 -7.81 -1.59 0.57
CA LYS A 286 -8.76 -0.80 -0.24
C LYS A 286 -9.35 -1.64 -1.38
N THR A 287 -9.14 -1.26 -2.63
CA THR A 287 -9.60 -2.05 -3.79
C THR A 287 -8.98 -3.44 -3.85
N LEU A 288 -7.82 -3.66 -3.23
CA LEU A 288 -7.18 -4.98 -3.12
C LEU A 288 -7.85 -5.93 -2.10
N ARG A 289 -8.73 -5.41 -1.24
CA ARG A 289 -9.63 -6.19 -0.37
C ARG A 289 -8.95 -7.16 0.62
N GLY A 290 -7.69 -6.91 0.97
CA GLY A 290 -6.93 -7.64 1.97
C GLY A 290 -7.04 -7.04 3.38
N PRO A 291 -6.14 -7.43 4.30
CA PRO A 291 -6.11 -6.86 5.65
C PRO A 291 -5.56 -5.42 5.63
N ARG A 292 -5.70 -4.67 6.73
CA ARG A 292 -4.94 -3.43 6.93
C ARG A 292 -3.44 -3.76 6.90
N GLY A 293 -2.68 -2.96 6.18
CA GLY A 293 -1.32 -3.30 5.76
C GLY A 293 -0.87 -2.45 4.58
N GLY A 294 0.43 -2.49 4.32
CA GLY A 294 1.03 -1.99 3.08
C GLY A 294 2.06 -2.97 2.50
N MET A 295 2.53 -2.66 1.30
CA MET A 295 3.66 -3.33 0.67
C MET A 295 4.42 -2.38 -0.26
N VAL A 296 5.66 -2.74 -0.53
CA VAL A 296 6.52 -2.10 -1.52
C VAL A 296 6.83 -3.12 -2.61
N LEU A 297 6.60 -2.77 -3.86
CA LEU A 297 7.09 -3.48 -5.04
C LEU A 297 8.21 -2.64 -5.64
N CYS A 298 9.23 -3.26 -6.21
CA CYS A 298 10.31 -2.51 -6.82
C CYS A 298 11.01 -3.29 -7.93
N LYS A 299 11.76 -2.54 -8.76
CA LYS A 299 12.77 -3.12 -9.65
C LYS A 299 13.91 -3.71 -8.83
N GLU A 300 14.62 -4.69 -9.40
CA GLU A 300 15.72 -5.41 -8.72
C GLU A 300 16.77 -4.45 -8.11
N GLU A 301 17.01 -3.30 -8.73
CA GLU A 301 17.93 -2.25 -8.24
C GLU A 301 17.67 -1.84 -6.78
N PHE A 302 16.41 -1.82 -6.33
CA PHE A 302 16.04 -1.33 -4.99
C PHE A 302 15.84 -2.47 -3.97
N LYS A 303 15.93 -3.73 -4.39
CA LYS A 303 15.60 -4.90 -3.56
C LYS A 303 16.36 -4.92 -2.23
N GLU A 304 17.68 -4.73 -2.27
CA GLU A 304 18.52 -4.76 -1.07
C GLU A 304 18.19 -3.64 -0.08
N ALA A 305 17.89 -2.44 -0.59
CA ALA A 305 17.51 -1.30 0.24
C ALA A 305 16.11 -1.49 0.85
N VAL A 306 15.16 -2.02 0.06
CA VAL A 306 13.78 -2.27 0.52
C VAL A 306 13.71 -3.41 1.55
N ASN A 307 14.47 -4.49 1.37
CA ASN A 307 14.53 -5.61 2.34
C ASN A 307 15.00 -5.17 3.73
N LYS A 308 15.83 -4.12 3.80
CA LYS A 308 16.32 -3.52 5.05
C LYS A 308 15.31 -2.56 5.69
N GLY A 309 14.09 -2.47 5.19
CA GLY A 309 13.01 -1.66 5.77
C GLY A 309 12.79 -1.91 7.26
N CYS A 310 12.99 -3.15 7.71
CA CYS A 310 13.24 -3.51 9.10
C CYS A 310 14.75 -3.81 9.24
N PRO A 311 15.54 -3.04 10.02
CA PRO A 311 15.11 -2.07 11.03
C PRO A 311 15.15 -0.59 10.58
N LEU A 312 15.36 -0.29 9.29
CA LEU A 312 15.58 1.10 8.83
C LEU A 312 14.43 2.06 9.21
N VAL A 313 13.19 1.60 9.06
CA VAL A 313 11.96 2.37 9.33
C VAL A 313 11.02 1.61 10.25
N LEU A 314 10.96 0.29 10.11
CA LEU A 314 10.02 -0.58 10.82
C LEU A 314 10.70 -1.29 12.00
N GLY A 315 9.93 -1.57 13.05
CA GLY A 315 10.31 -2.57 14.05
C GLY A 315 9.99 -4.00 13.59
N GLY A 316 9.75 -4.90 14.56
CA GLY A 316 9.34 -6.28 14.30
C GLY A 316 8.18 -6.41 13.30
N PRO A 317 8.32 -7.23 12.24
CA PRO A 317 7.23 -7.53 11.31
C PRO A 317 6.03 -8.18 12.02
N LEU A 318 4.84 -8.11 11.41
CA LEU A 318 3.61 -8.74 11.91
C LEU A 318 3.25 -9.99 11.09
N PRO A 319 3.67 -11.21 11.49
CA PRO A 319 3.53 -12.38 10.62
C PRO A 319 2.08 -12.82 10.40
N HIS A 320 1.19 -12.60 11.37
CA HIS A 320 -0.25 -12.82 11.20
C HIS A 320 -0.85 -11.92 10.12
N VAL A 321 -0.39 -10.66 10.03
CA VAL A 321 -0.79 -9.74 8.94
C VAL A 321 -0.21 -10.20 7.61
N MET A 322 1.04 -10.67 7.57
CA MET A 322 1.65 -11.22 6.35
C MET A 322 0.91 -12.48 5.85
N ALA A 323 0.47 -13.36 6.75
CA ALA A 323 -0.38 -14.50 6.41
C ALA A 323 -1.71 -14.06 5.80
N ALA A 324 -2.38 -13.07 6.41
CA ALA A 324 -3.60 -12.49 5.88
C ALA A 324 -3.39 -11.81 4.51
N LYS A 325 -2.25 -11.15 4.29
CA LYS A 325 -1.86 -10.61 2.98
C LYS A 325 -1.67 -11.71 1.93
N ALA A 326 -0.99 -12.81 2.27
CA ALA A 326 -0.78 -13.94 1.35
C ALA A 326 -2.11 -14.51 0.84
N LEU A 327 -3.10 -14.68 1.72
CA LEU A 327 -4.44 -15.10 1.35
C LEU A 327 -5.10 -14.10 0.39
N ALA A 328 -5.06 -12.81 0.71
CA ALA A 328 -5.63 -11.76 -0.13
C ALA A 328 -4.97 -11.69 -1.51
N PHE A 329 -3.65 -11.85 -1.60
CA PHE A 329 -2.95 -11.87 -2.89
C PHE A 329 -3.31 -13.10 -3.73
N LYS A 330 -3.45 -14.27 -3.10
CA LYS A 330 -3.95 -15.47 -3.78
C LYS A 330 -5.37 -15.27 -4.31
N GLU A 331 -6.26 -14.66 -3.54
CA GLU A 331 -7.60 -14.30 -3.99
C GLU A 331 -7.54 -13.29 -5.15
N ALA A 332 -6.67 -12.28 -5.06
CA ALA A 332 -6.50 -11.25 -6.09
C ALA A 332 -5.98 -11.80 -7.43
N ALA A 333 -5.30 -12.95 -7.42
CA ALA A 333 -4.83 -13.64 -8.62
C ALA A 333 -5.93 -14.44 -9.35
N SER A 334 -7.15 -14.51 -8.81
CA SER A 334 -8.24 -15.30 -9.38
C SER A 334 -8.99 -14.58 -10.53
N PRO A 335 -9.55 -15.32 -11.49
CA PRO A 335 -10.46 -14.75 -12.50
C PRO A 335 -11.68 -14.05 -11.89
N GLU A 336 -12.19 -14.56 -10.76
CA GLU A 336 -13.29 -13.97 -10.00
C GLU A 336 -12.94 -12.56 -9.52
N PHE A 337 -11.71 -12.35 -9.06
CA PHE A 337 -11.24 -11.03 -8.63
C PHE A 337 -11.10 -10.06 -9.80
N SER A 338 -10.63 -10.53 -10.97
CA SER A 338 -10.60 -9.70 -12.18
C SER A 338 -12.01 -9.25 -12.60
N ARG A 339 -12.99 -10.15 -12.58
CA ARG A 339 -14.41 -9.79 -12.82
C ARG A 339 -14.92 -8.76 -11.80
N TYR A 340 -14.60 -8.96 -10.52
CA TYR A 340 -14.94 -8.01 -9.46
C TYR A 340 -14.33 -6.61 -9.70
N ALA A 341 -13.06 -6.53 -10.10
CA ALA A 341 -12.39 -5.26 -10.38
C ALA A 341 -13.02 -4.50 -11.56
N HIS A 342 -13.41 -5.19 -12.63
CA HIS A 342 -14.12 -4.59 -13.76
C HIS A 342 -15.51 -4.08 -13.32
N GLN A 343 -16.23 -4.86 -12.52
CA GLN A 343 -17.53 -4.46 -11.98
C GLN A 343 -17.45 -3.21 -11.10
N ILE A 344 -16.34 -2.99 -10.37
CA ILE A 344 -16.12 -1.74 -9.61
C ILE A 344 -16.18 -0.53 -10.56
N VAL A 345 -15.49 -0.60 -11.70
CA VAL A 345 -15.44 0.50 -12.67
C VAL A 345 -16.80 0.71 -13.32
N ASP A 346 -17.48 -0.37 -13.72
CA ASP A 346 -18.81 -0.29 -14.33
C ASP A 346 -19.82 0.36 -13.37
N ASN A 347 -19.79 -0.04 -12.09
CA ASN A 347 -20.64 0.54 -11.04
C ASN A 347 -20.32 2.03 -10.81
N ALA A 348 -19.04 2.40 -10.77
CA ALA A 348 -18.63 3.79 -10.58
C ALA A 348 -19.10 4.69 -11.74
N ARG A 349 -18.97 4.20 -12.99
CA ARG A 349 -19.46 4.90 -14.19
C ARG A 349 -20.98 5.02 -14.21
N ALA A 350 -21.70 3.94 -13.88
CA ALA A 350 -23.15 3.96 -13.79
C ALA A 350 -23.62 4.96 -12.73
N PHE A 351 -23.00 4.94 -11.54
CA PHE A 351 -23.33 5.84 -10.45
C PHE A 351 -23.07 7.31 -10.82
N ALA A 352 -21.91 7.63 -11.39
CA ALA A 352 -21.60 8.97 -11.87
C ALA A 352 -22.58 9.42 -12.97
N GLY A 353 -22.94 8.53 -13.90
CA GLY A 353 -23.93 8.78 -14.95
C GLY A 353 -25.31 9.13 -14.40
N GLU A 354 -25.80 8.39 -13.41
CA GLU A 354 -27.08 8.68 -12.76
C GLU A 354 -27.07 9.99 -11.96
N LEU A 355 -25.96 10.33 -11.31
CA LEU A 355 -25.81 11.62 -10.64
C LEU A 355 -25.84 12.79 -11.64
N MET A 356 -25.11 12.68 -12.76
CA MET A 356 -25.12 13.70 -13.82
C MET A 356 -26.51 13.89 -14.44
N LYS A 357 -27.26 12.79 -14.68
CA LYS A 357 -28.66 12.87 -15.15
C LYS A 357 -29.57 13.62 -14.18
N LYS A 358 -29.25 13.63 -12.88
CA LYS A 358 -29.95 14.39 -11.84
C LYS A 358 -29.42 15.82 -11.67
N GLY A 359 -28.52 16.28 -12.54
CA GLY A 359 -27.95 17.63 -12.51
C GLY A 359 -26.80 17.81 -11.53
N VAL A 360 -26.27 16.73 -10.94
CA VAL A 360 -25.08 16.82 -10.08
C VAL A 360 -23.85 17.00 -10.96
N SER A 361 -23.07 18.06 -10.69
CA SER A 361 -21.78 18.25 -11.34
C SER A 361 -20.75 17.26 -10.79
N ILE A 362 -20.12 16.48 -11.68
CA ILE A 362 -19.04 15.55 -11.33
C ILE A 362 -17.72 16.13 -11.84
N LEU A 363 -16.74 16.24 -10.94
CA LEU A 363 -15.41 16.75 -11.27
C LEU A 363 -14.81 15.99 -12.46
N THR A 364 -14.17 16.71 -13.38
CA THR A 364 -13.61 16.18 -14.65
C THR A 364 -14.62 15.53 -15.60
N GLY A 365 -15.93 15.64 -15.35
CA GLY A 365 -16.99 15.09 -16.20
C GLY A 365 -17.23 13.58 -16.05
N GLY A 366 -16.77 12.95 -14.96
CA GLY A 366 -16.99 11.52 -14.71
C GLY A 366 -15.90 10.90 -13.84
N THR A 367 -15.74 9.58 -13.93
CA THR A 367 -14.72 8.80 -13.21
C THR A 367 -14.11 7.67 -14.02
#